data_AF-A0A7Y4XT52-F1
#
_entry.id   AF-A0A7Y4XT52-F1
#
_cell.length_a   1.000
_cell.length_b   1.000
_cell.length_c   1.000
_cell.angle_alpha   90.00
_cell.angle_beta   90.00
_cell.angle_gamma   90.00
#
_symmetry.space_group_name_H-M   'P 1'
#
loop_
_entity.id
_entity.type
_entity.pdbx_description
1 polymer ?
#
loop_
_entity_poly.entity_id
_entity_poly.type
_entity_poly.pdbx_seq_one_letter_code
_entity_poly.pdbx_strand_id
1 'polypeptide(L)'
;MVSEEVRLVFEMPKAEKIWTILKEIGLNPDVLTANFNGYYQGRRKTDPYLQPRHIFLEWGEEQLQPIVNRKLNRSFAHPTFNAMMKHCLRDEIAYYNSQHSKDKTAEIPQIGMFKGSANT
;
A
#
# COMPACT_ATOMS: atom_id res chain seq x y z
N MET A 1 -1.99 -17.79 -13.97
CA MET A 1 -1.70 -18.52 -12.71
C MET A 1 -1.33 -17.48 -11.67
N VAL A 2 -1.95 -17.51 -10.48
CA VAL A 2 -1.62 -16.62 -9.35
C VAL A 2 -0.39 -17.18 -8.66
N SER A 3 0.59 -16.33 -8.29
CA SER A 3 1.77 -16.81 -7.57
C SER A 3 1.43 -17.21 -6.13
N GLU A 4 2.14 -18.19 -5.59
CA GLU A 4 1.97 -18.62 -4.19
C GLU A 4 2.19 -17.47 -3.21
N GLU A 5 3.19 -16.62 -3.48
CA GLU A 5 3.49 -15.44 -2.68
C GLU A 5 2.32 -14.44 -2.65
N VAL A 6 1.55 -14.35 -3.73
CA VAL A 6 0.32 -13.54 -3.77
C VAL A 6 -0.77 -14.19 -2.93
N ARG A 7 -1.00 -15.51 -3.06
CA ARG A 7 -2.00 -16.21 -2.24
C ARG A 7 -1.78 -15.99 -0.74
N LEU A 8 -0.52 -16.07 -0.29
CA LEU A 8 -0.16 -15.86 1.10
C LEU A 8 -0.52 -14.47 1.63
N VAL A 9 -0.52 -13.43 0.79
CA VAL A 9 -1.01 -12.09 1.20
C VAL A 9 -2.50 -12.11 1.49
N PHE A 10 -3.28 -12.85 0.72
CA PHE A 10 -4.73 -12.92 0.89
C PHE A 10 -5.13 -13.80 2.07
N GLU A 11 -4.26 -14.71 2.49
CA GLU A 11 -4.41 -15.58 3.67
C GLU A 11 -3.91 -14.92 4.98
N MET A 12 -3.33 -13.71 4.92
CA MET A 12 -2.95 -12.97 6.12
C MET A 12 -4.21 -12.58 6.93
N PRO A 13 -4.27 -12.82 8.25
CA PRO A 13 -5.46 -12.54 9.06
C PRO A 13 -5.95 -11.08 9.01
N LYS A 14 -5.03 -10.13 8.80
CA LYS A 14 -5.35 -8.70 8.65
C LYS A 14 -5.93 -8.37 7.27
N ALA A 15 -5.45 -9.03 6.22
CA ALA A 15 -5.99 -8.92 4.87
C ALA A 15 -7.36 -9.59 4.77
N GLU A 16 -7.56 -10.71 5.47
CA GLU A 16 -8.85 -11.40 5.58
C GLU A 16 -9.99 -10.46 6.04
N LYS A 17 -9.72 -9.58 7.01
CA LYS A 17 -10.71 -8.56 7.45
C LYS A 17 -11.08 -7.59 6.35
N ILE A 18 -10.11 -7.16 5.55
CA ILE A 18 -10.36 -6.31 4.38
C ILE A 18 -11.20 -7.09 3.36
N TRP A 19 -10.89 -8.36 3.11
CA TRP A 19 -11.65 -9.19 2.15
C TRP A 19 -13.09 -9.42 2.55
N THR A 20 -13.35 -9.64 3.84
CA THR A 20 -14.72 -9.74 4.35
C THR A 20 -15.51 -8.48 4.03
N ILE A 21 -14.94 -7.30 4.29
CA ILE A 21 -15.60 -6.01 3.98
C ILE A 21 -15.78 -5.83 2.46
N LEU A 22 -14.78 -6.19 1.66
CA LEU A 22 -14.87 -6.08 0.20
C LEU A 22 -15.92 -7.04 -0.40
N LYS A 23 -16.08 -8.22 0.20
CA LYS A 23 -17.12 -9.18 -0.17
C LYS A 23 -18.51 -8.64 0.17
N GLU A 24 -18.68 -7.99 1.33
CA GLU A 24 -19.94 -7.37 1.74
C GLU A 24 -20.40 -6.26 0.78
N ILE A 25 -19.47 -5.53 0.16
CA ILE A 25 -19.80 -4.52 -0.87
C ILE A 25 -19.87 -5.11 -2.30
N GLY A 26 -19.86 -6.44 -2.43
CA GLY A 26 -20.08 -7.16 -3.68
C GLY A 26 -18.87 -7.18 -4.62
N LEU A 27 -17.65 -7.20 -4.09
CA LEU A 27 -16.44 -7.48 -4.88
C LEU A 27 -16.06 -8.95 -4.75
N ASN A 28 -15.70 -9.56 -5.88
CA ASN A 28 -15.31 -10.96 -5.95
C ASN A 28 -13.83 -11.12 -5.54
N PRO A 29 -13.51 -11.91 -4.48
CA PRO A 29 -12.14 -12.16 -4.04
C PRO A 29 -11.20 -12.73 -5.11
N ASP A 30 -11.69 -13.60 -5.99
CA ASP A 30 -10.88 -14.20 -7.05
C ASP A 30 -10.43 -13.15 -8.07
N VAL A 31 -11.33 -12.22 -8.40
CA VAL A 31 -11.03 -11.10 -9.31
C VAL A 31 -10.02 -10.16 -8.67
N LEU A 32 -10.16 -9.86 -7.37
CA LEU A 32 -9.21 -9.04 -6.64
C LEU A 32 -7.83 -9.68 -6.57
N THR A 33 -7.78 -10.99 -6.34
CA THR A 33 -6.54 -11.78 -6.30
C THR A 33 -5.85 -11.78 -7.66
N ALA A 34 -6.60 -11.98 -8.74
CA ALA A 34 -6.06 -11.92 -10.10
C ALA A 34 -5.53 -10.53 -10.47
N ASN A 35 -6.27 -9.47 -10.11
CA ASN A 35 -5.88 -8.08 -10.36
C ASN A 35 -4.62 -7.69 -9.59
N PHE A 36 -4.54 -8.06 -8.31
CA PHE A 36 -3.34 -7.83 -7.52
C PHE A 36 -2.14 -8.60 -8.06
N ASN A 37 -2.33 -9.86 -8.46
CA ASN A 37 -1.27 -10.64 -9.11
C ASN A 37 -0.77 -9.96 -10.39
N GLY A 38 -1.66 -9.43 -11.23
CA GLY A 38 -1.28 -8.67 -12.42
C GLY A 38 -0.46 -7.42 -12.08
N TYR A 39 -0.91 -6.64 -11.10
CA TYR A 39 -0.21 -5.44 -10.64
C TYR A 39 1.17 -5.79 -10.05
N TYR A 40 1.26 -6.82 -9.22
CA TYR A 40 2.50 -7.31 -8.62
C TYR A 40 3.51 -7.75 -9.69
N GLN A 41 3.09 -8.56 -10.66
CA GLN A 41 3.96 -8.99 -11.76
C GLN A 41 4.45 -7.82 -12.61
N GLY A 42 3.66 -6.75 -12.74
CA GLY A 42 4.09 -5.49 -13.35
C GLY A 42 5.23 -4.83 -12.58
N ARG A 43 5.07 -4.67 -11.26
CA ARG A 43 6.07 -4.03 -10.38
C ARG A 43 7.35 -4.87 -10.21
N ARG A 44 7.25 -6.20 -10.26
CA ARG A 44 8.43 -7.09 -10.23
C ARG A 44 9.38 -6.91 -11.40
N LYS A 45 8.89 -6.44 -12.55
CA LYS A 45 9.75 -6.18 -13.72
C LYS A 45 10.74 -5.04 -13.44
N THR A 46 10.35 -4.10 -12.57
CA THR A 46 11.18 -2.96 -12.17
C THR A 46 11.98 -3.22 -10.89
N ASP A 47 11.43 -4.04 -9.97
CA ASP A 47 12.12 -4.46 -8.74
C ASP A 47 11.94 -5.97 -8.52
N PRO A 48 12.93 -6.80 -8.89
CA PRO A 48 12.85 -8.25 -8.73
C PRO A 48 12.76 -8.75 -7.28
N TYR A 49 13.19 -7.91 -6.31
CA TYR A 49 13.20 -8.24 -4.87
C TYR A 49 11.93 -7.78 -4.16
N LEU A 50 11.02 -7.16 -4.89
CA LEU A 50 9.77 -6.65 -4.38
C LEU A 50 8.89 -7.79 -3.86
N GLN A 51 8.51 -7.70 -2.61
CA GLN A 51 7.64 -8.69 -1.99
C GLN A 51 6.17 -8.27 -2.11
N PRO A 52 5.24 -9.20 -2.37
CA PRO A 52 3.82 -8.86 -2.55
C PRO A 52 3.25 -8.07 -1.37
N ARG A 53 3.61 -8.43 -0.14
CA ARG A 53 3.17 -7.74 1.08
C ARG A 53 3.53 -6.24 1.10
N HIS A 54 4.63 -5.85 0.46
CA HIS A 54 5.14 -4.48 0.44
C HIS A 54 4.31 -3.59 -0.50
N ILE A 55 3.78 -4.16 -1.58
CA ILE A 55 3.02 -3.43 -2.60
C ILE A 55 1.52 -3.49 -2.39
N PHE A 56 1.05 -4.35 -1.46
CA PHE A 56 -0.36 -4.57 -1.20
C PHE A 56 -1.08 -3.27 -0.81
N LEU A 57 -0.39 -2.44 -0.03
CA LEU A 57 -0.86 -1.11 0.35
C LEU A 57 -0.94 -0.18 -0.87
N GLU A 58 0.15 -0.07 -1.64
CA GLU A 58 0.23 0.74 -2.85
C GLU A 58 -0.92 0.39 -3.82
N TRP A 59 -1.10 -0.90 -4.09
CA TRP A 59 -2.20 -1.40 -4.91
C TRP A 59 -3.58 -1.05 -4.32
N GLY A 60 -3.74 -1.15 -2.99
CA GLY A 60 -4.95 -0.74 -2.31
C GLY A 60 -5.30 0.73 -2.52
N GLU A 61 -4.32 1.62 -2.38
CA GLU A 61 -4.51 3.07 -2.54
C GLU A 61 -4.76 3.45 -4.01
N GLU A 62 -4.02 2.86 -4.96
CA GLU A 62 -4.06 3.22 -6.38
C GLU A 62 -5.22 2.58 -7.15
N GLN A 63 -5.49 1.29 -6.89
CA GLN A 63 -6.42 0.50 -7.71
C GLN A 63 -7.73 0.23 -6.97
N LEU A 64 -7.66 -0.05 -5.67
CA LEU A 64 -8.82 -0.55 -4.93
C LEU A 64 -9.69 0.57 -4.35
N GLN A 65 -9.10 1.67 -3.86
CA GLN A 65 -9.85 2.84 -3.37
C GLN A 65 -10.88 3.37 -4.38
N PRO A 66 -10.53 3.60 -5.66
CA PRO A 66 -11.49 3.97 -6.70
C PRO A 66 -12.71 3.05 -6.81
N ILE A 67 -12.47 1.74 -6.80
CA ILE A 67 -13.48 0.70 -6.99
C ILE A 67 -14.42 0.69 -5.79
N VAL A 68 -13.86 0.74 -4.59
CA VAL A 68 -14.60 0.75 -3.33
C VAL A 68 -15.45 2.01 -3.21
N ASN A 69 -14.87 3.18 -3.50
CA ASN A 69 -15.61 4.43 -3.47
C ASN A 69 -16.77 4.44 -4.47
N ARG A 70 -16.57 3.90 -5.68
CA ARG A 70 -17.66 3.73 -6.66
C ARG A 70 -18.77 2.82 -6.14
N LYS A 71 -18.43 1.70 -5.49
CA LYS A 71 -19.41 0.77 -4.89
C LYS A 71 -20.19 1.41 -3.73
N LEU A 72 -19.54 2.27 -2.96
CA LEU A 72 -20.13 2.99 -1.83
C LEU A 72 -20.81 4.31 -2.24
N ASN A 73 -20.92 4.62 -3.53
CA ASN A 73 -21.44 5.89 -4.06
C ASN A 73 -20.75 7.13 -3.44
N ARG A 74 -19.43 7.07 -3.30
CA ARG A 74 -18.57 8.15 -2.78
C ARG A 74 -17.70 8.72 -3.90
N SER A 75 -17.15 9.91 -3.67
CA SER A 75 -16.14 10.50 -4.55
C SER A 75 -14.96 9.54 -4.73
N PHE A 76 -14.40 9.49 -5.94
CA PHE A 76 -13.25 8.63 -6.28
C PHE A 76 -12.07 8.80 -5.31
N ALA A 77 -11.80 10.04 -4.88
CA ALA A 77 -10.71 10.37 -3.96
C ALA A 77 -11.10 10.28 -2.47
N HIS A 78 -12.30 9.77 -2.14
CA HIS A 78 -12.75 9.73 -0.76
C HIS A 78 -11.85 8.78 0.07
N PRO A 79 -11.33 9.22 1.22
CA PRO A 79 -10.29 8.47 1.95
C PRO A 79 -10.82 7.26 2.73
N THR A 80 -12.03 6.77 2.44
CA THR A 80 -12.67 5.72 3.25
C THR A 80 -11.92 4.41 3.18
N PHE A 81 -11.56 4.00 1.97
CA PHE A 81 -10.82 2.77 1.78
C PHE A 81 -9.41 2.89 2.36
N ASN A 82 -8.72 4.01 2.15
CA ASN A 82 -7.42 4.26 2.76
C ASN A 82 -7.46 4.26 4.30
N ALA A 83 -8.49 4.86 4.90
CA ALA A 83 -8.66 4.83 6.36
C ALA A 83 -8.86 3.39 6.88
N MET A 84 -9.64 2.58 6.17
CA MET A 84 -9.87 1.16 6.49
C MET A 84 -8.59 0.34 6.33
N MET A 85 -7.87 0.48 5.21
CA MET A 85 -6.59 -0.19 4.96
C MET A 85 -5.55 0.18 6.03
N LYS A 86 -5.43 1.47 6.35
CA LYS A 86 -4.50 1.97 7.39
C LYS A 86 -4.84 1.46 8.78
N HIS A 87 -6.12 1.23 9.06
CA HIS A 87 -6.54 0.64 10.32
C HIS A 87 -6.27 -0.87 10.36
N CYS A 88 -6.65 -1.60 9.32
CA CYS A 88 -6.50 -3.05 9.25
C CYS A 88 -5.04 -3.49 9.18
N LEU A 89 -4.20 -2.74 8.47
CA LEU A 89 -2.79 -3.05 8.19
C LEU A 89 -1.82 -2.14 8.95
N ARG A 90 -2.26 -1.52 10.06
CA ARG A 90 -1.44 -0.57 10.82
C ARG A 90 -0.06 -1.13 11.16
N ASP A 91 -0.01 -2.36 11.63
CA ASP A 91 1.20 -3.02 12.11
C ASP A 91 2.13 -3.36 10.93
N GLU A 92 1.56 -3.79 9.81
CA GLU A 92 2.25 -4.07 8.56
C GLU A 92 2.80 -2.79 7.92
N ILE A 93 2.04 -1.69 7.97
CA ILE A 93 2.49 -0.36 7.55
C ILE A 93 3.66 0.10 8.42
N ALA A 94 3.57 -0.09 9.74
CA ALA A 94 4.67 0.25 10.65
C ALA A 94 5.92 -0.61 10.37
N TYR A 95 5.74 -1.91 10.13
CA TYR A 95 6.81 -2.81 9.74
C TYR A 95 7.44 -2.38 8.40
N TYR A 96 6.64 -2.18 7.36
CA TYR A 96 7.08 -1.70 6.05
C TYR A 96 7.85 -0.38 6.17
N ASN A 97 7.28 0.60 6.87
CA ASN A 97 7.93 1.88 7.11
C ASN A 97 9.23 1.72 7.91
N SER A 98 9.35 0.74 8.81
CA SER A 98 10.59 0.47 9.57
C SER A 98 11.69 -0.20 8.72
N GLN A 99 11.31 -0.93 7.66
CA GLN A 99 12.25 -1.51 6.71
C GLN A 99 12.71 -0.46 5.70
N HIS A 100 11.78 0.38 5.22
CA HIS A 100 12.08 1.45 4.25
C HIS A 100 12.60 2.75 4.88
N SER A 101 12.49 2.94 6.19
CA SER A 101 13.15 4.05 6.90
C SER A 101 14.64 3.81 7.10
N LYS A 102 15.11 2.55 7.04
CA LYS A 102 16.55 2.24 7.04
C LYS A 102 17.24 2.69 5.75
N ASP A 103 16.50 2.86 4.65
CA ASP A 103 17.00 3.42 3.39
C ASP A 103 16.91 4.96 3.31
N LYS A 104 16.36 5.64 4.33
CA LYS A 104 16.32 7.12 4.39
C LYS A 104 17.45 7.75 5.22
N THR A 105 18.57 7.03 5.37
CA THR A 105 19.84 7.63 5.86
C THR A 105 20.74 8.07 4.71
N ALA A 106 20.24 8.11 3.47
CA ALA A 106 20.86 8.85 2.39
C ALA A 106 20.27 10.27 2.36
N GLU A 107 21.03 11.19 2.96
CA GLU A 107 21.00 12.65 2.74
C GLU A 107 19.66 13.35 2.95
N ILE A 108 19.45 13.87 4.16
CA ILE A 108 18.89 15.22 4.28
C ILE A 108 20.04 16.15 3.90
N PRO A 109 20.01 16.89 2.77
CA PRO A 109 20.91 18.02 2.62
C PRO A 109 20.57 18.98 3.75
N GLN A 110 21.50 19.17 4.69
CA GLN A 110 21.46 20.32 5.57
C GLN A 110 21.49 21.56 4.66
N ILE A 111 20.34 22.18 4.46
CA ILE A 111 20.29 23.50 3.85
C ILE A 111 20.99 24.43 4.83
N GLY A 112 22.25 24.74 4.49
CA GLY A 112 23.00 25.94 4.85
C GLY A 112 22.88 26.41 6.29
N MET A 113 23.87 26.02 7.10
CA MET A 113 24.41 26.93 8.10
C MET A 113 24.82 28.24 7.40
N PHE A 114 24.01 29.29 7.51
CA PHE A 114 24.55 30.65 7.40
C PHE A 114 25.00 31.09 8.79
N LYS A 115 26.29 30.84 9.06
CA LYS A 115 27.03 31.57 10.08
C LYS A 115 27.21 33.00 9.60
N GLY A 116 26.74 33.95 10.41
CA GLY A 116 27.36 35.24 10.68
C GLY A 116 27.51 36.24 9.52
N SER A 117 27.03 37.47 9.73
CA SER A 117 27.95 38.51 10.19
C SER A 117 27.18 39.72 10.74
N ALA A 118 27.71 40.26 11.82
CA ALA A 118 27.32 41.52 12.45
C ALA A 118 27.77 42.74 11.63
N ASN A 119 27.23 43.91 12.03
CA ASN A 119 27.62 45.29 11.70
C ASN A 119 27.33 45.71 10.25
N THR A 120 26.63 46.81 9.96
CA THR A 120 26.73 48.18 10.53
C THR A 120 25.41 48.92 10.28
#